data_AF-A0AAU4MZD8-F1
#
_entry.id   AF-A0AAU4MZD8-F1
#
_cell.length_a   1.000
_cell.length_b   1.000
_cell.length_c   1.000
_cell.angle_alpha   90.00
_cell.angle_beta   90.00
_cell.angle_gamma   90.00
#
_symmetry.space_group_name_H-M   'P 1'
#
loop_
_entity.id
_entity.type
_entity.pdbx_description
1 polymer ?
#
loop_
_entity_poly.entity_id
_entity_poly.type
_entity_poly.pdbx_seq_one_letter_code
_entity_poly.pdbx_strand_id
1 'polypeptide(L)' 'MFTRAFWKATGERAVRTFAQGTLGAIGADGLGVLDVDWGQAASVGGLASVIAVLTAVAFSGTGQPGPGITETAGSRPIGA' A
#
# COMPACT_ATOMS: atom_id res chain seq x y z
N MET A 1 -5.57 -9.84 11.91
CA MET A 1 -4.28 -9.16 12.18
C MET A 1 -3.14 -10.08 12.64
N PHE A 2 -3.35 -11.13 13.44
CA PHE A 2 -2.24 -11.95 13.98
C PHE A 2 -1.67 -13.02 13.04
N THR A 3 -2.10 -13.06 11.78
CA THR A 3 -1.63 -14.06 10.82
C THR A 3 -0.40 -13.57 10.08
N ARG A 4 0.52 -14.49 9.74
CA ARG A 4 1.69 -14.17 8.90
C ARG A 4 1.29 -13.63 7.53
N ALA A 5 0.18 -14.12 6.96
CA ALA A 5 -0.35 -13.65 5.69
C ALA A 5 -0.76 -12.16 5.72
N PHE A 6 -1.43 -11.73 6.81
CA PHE A 6 -1.79 -10.33 6.99
C PHE A 6 -0.54 -9.44 7.02
N TRP A 7 0.45 -9.77 7.85
CA TRP A 7 1.66 -8.96 7.98
C TRP A 7 2.52 -8.96 6.71
N LYS A 8 2.52 -10.05 5.94
CA LYS A 8 3.16 -10.09 4.62
C LYS A 8 2.50 -9.12 3.64
N ALA A 9 1.18 -9.15 3.53
CA ALA A 9 0.43 -8.26 2.65
C ALA A 9 0.54 -6.78 3.09
N THR A 10 0.44 -6.51 4.39
CA THR A 10 0.64 -5.17 4.96
C THR A 10 2.06 -4.65 4.70
N GLY A 11 3.08 -5.49 4.87
CA GLY A 11 4.47 -5.13 4.61
C GLY A 11 4.72 -4.80 3.13
N GLU A 12 4.23 -5.63 2.22
CA GLU A 12 4.33 -5.36 0.77
C GLU A 12 3.66 -4.03 0.40
N ARG A 13 2.46 -3.78 0.93
CA ARG A 13 1.75 -2.51 0.72
C ARG A 13 2.52 -1.33 1.32
N ALA A 14 3.05 -1.46 2.53
CA ALA A 14 3.81 -0.40 3.20
C ALA A 14 5.07 -0.02 2.42
N VAL A 15 5.80 -1.01 1.88
CA VAL A 15 6.99 -0.78 1.04
C VAL A 15 6.61 -0.13 -0.29
N ARG A 16 5.52 -0.60 -0.93
CA ARG A 16 5.00 0.03 -2.16
C ARG A 16 4.60 1.48 -1.91
N THR A 17 3.90 1.76 -0.81
CA THR A 17 3.50 3.13 -0.44
C THR A 17 4.69 4.00 -0.11
N PHE A 18 5.72 3.46 0.56
CA PHE A 18 6.98 4.17 0.77
C PHE A 18 7.60 4.59 -0.56
N ALA A 19 7.79 3.66 -1.49
CA ALA A 19 8.37 3.95 -2.79
C ALA A 19 7.54 5.00 -3.57
N GLN A 20 6.22 4.84 -3.60
CA GLN A 20 5.33 5.79 -4.27
C GLN A 20 5.35 7.18 -3.63
N GLY A 21 5.38 7.27 -2.30
CA GLY A 21 5.46 8.53 -1.57
C GLY A 21 6.79 9.25 -1.78
N THR A 22 7.91 8.51 -1.70
CA THR A 22 9.26 9.05 -1.95
C THR A 22 9.39 9.55 -3.39
N LEU A 23 8.97 8.75 -4.38
CA LEU A 23 9.02 9.15 -5.79
C LEU A 23 8.09 10.34 -6.08
N GLY A 24 6.92 10.39 -5.43
CA GLY A 24 6.00 11.52 -5.54
C GLY A 24 6.60 12.83 -5.01
N ALA A 25 7.31 12.76 -3.87
CA ALA A 25 8.02 13.91 -3.31
C ALA A 25 9.16 14.38 -4.23
N ILE A 26 9.94 13.46 -4.79
CA ILE A 26 11.03 13.76 -5.73
C ILE A 26 10.52 14.43 -7.01
N GLY A 27 9.45 13.88 -7.59
CA GLY A 27 8.89 14.39 -8.85
C GLY A 27 8.28 15.79 -8.77
N ALA A 28 8.00 16.29 -7.55
CA ALA A 28 7.35 17.59 -7.36
C ALA A 28 8.25 18.78 -7.71
N ASP A 29 9.56 18.66 -7.45
CA ASP A 29 10.51 19.77 -7.62
C ASP A 29 11.25 19.74 -8.96
N GLY A 30 11.06 18.68 -9.77
CA GLY A 30 11.68 18.53 -11.09
C GLY A 30 13.21 18.36 -11.06
N LEU A 31 13.79 18.09 -9.89
CA LEU A 31 15.23 17.96 -9.67
C LEU A 31 15.77 16.62 -10.19
N GLY A 32 17.04 16.61 -10.57
CA GLY A 32 17.77 15.38 -10.92
C GLY A 32 18.07 14.52 -9.69
N VAL A 33 18.38 13.24 -9.90
CA VAL A 33 18.64 12.25 -8.82
C VAL A 33 19.74 12.66 -7.83
N LEU A 34 20.64 13.56 -8.22
CA LEU A 34 21.73 14.06 -7.38
C LEU A 34 21.37 15.29 -6.56
N ASP A 35 20.39 16.09 -7.03
CA ASP A 35 20.02 17.37 -6.42
C ASP A 35 18.80 17.25 -5.47
N VAL A 36 18.17 16.08 -5.45
CA VAL A 36 17.07 15.74 -4.56
C VAL A 36 17.50 15.80 -3.09
N ASP A 37 16.68 16.44 -2.25
CA ASP A 37 16.74 16.26 -0.80
C ASP A 37 16.18 14.88 -0.44
N TRP A 38 17.08 13.90 -0.36
CA TRP A 38 16.74 12.52 0.00
C TRP A 38 16.20 12.37 1.42
N GLY A 39 16.58 13.27 2.34
CA GLY A 39 16.08 13.27 3.70
C GLY A 39 14.60 13.65 3.74
N GLN A 40 14.23 14.74 3.08
CA GLN A 40 12.84 15.17 2.95
C GLN A 40 12.00 14.14 2.18
N ALA A 41 12.49 13.64 1.05
CA ALA A 41 11.77 12.65 0.23
C ALA A 41 11.50 11.35 1.00
N ALA A 42 12.51 10.82 1.70
CA ALA A 42 12.36 9.63 2.53
C ALA A 42 11.43 9.87 3.73
N SER A 43 11.41 11.08 4.30
CA SER A 43 10.47 11.44 5.37
C SER A 43 9.02 11.41 4.90
N VAL A 44 8.73 11.95 3.71
CA VAL A 44 7.38 11.91 3.11
C VAL A 44 6.95 10.47 2.81
N GLY A 45 7.81 9.69 2.15
CA GLY A 45 7.55 8.27 1.91
C GLY A 45 7.37 7.47 3.20
N GLY A 46 8.18 7.75 4.22
CA GLY A 46 8.11 7.14 5.54
C GLY A 46 6.78 7.38 6.22
N LEU A 47 6.31 8.63 6.25
CA LEU A 47 5.00 8.98 6.79
C LEU A 47 3.86 8.28 6.03
N ALA A 48 3.93 8.23 4.69
CA ALA A 48 2.95 7.51 3.88
C ALA A 48 2.93 6.00 4.19
N SER A 49 4.10 5.40 4.41
CA SER A 49 4.23 4.00 4.80
C SER A 49 3.62 3.72 6.18
N VAL A 50 3.87 4.58 7.16
CA VAL A 50 3.26 4.50 8.49
C VAL A 50 1.74 4.60 8.40
N ILE A 51 1.21 5.55 7.63
CA ILE A 51 -0.23 5.66 7.38
C ILE A 51 -0.78 4.38 6.76
N ALA A 52 -0.08 3.76 5.79
CA ALA A 52 -0.53 2.52 5.17
C ALA A 52 -0.64 1.37 6.19
N VAL A 53 0.33 1.24 7.10
CA VAL A 53 0.29 0.25 8.19
C VAL A 53 -0.86 0.54 9.16
N LEU A 54 -1.00 1.79 9.61
CA LEU A 54 -2.07 2.20 10.51
C LEU A 54 -3.45 1.96 9.89
N THR A 55 -3.61 2.25 8.60
CA THR A 55 -4.84 1.99 7.84
C THR A 55 -5.12 0.50 7.78
N ALA A 56 -4.11 -0.34 7.49
CA ALA A 56 -4.27 -1.79 7.46
C ALA A 56 -4.71 -2.35 8.82
N VAL A 57 -4.22 -1.80 9.94
CA VAL A 57 -4.63 -2.17 11.30
C VAL A 57 -6.05 -1.69 11.59
N ALA A 58 -6.35 -0.41 11.33
CA ALA A 58 -7.64 0.22 11.62
C ALA A 58 -8.80 -0.46 10.88
N PHE A 59 -8.56 -0.93 9.65
CA PHE A 59 -9.55 -1.61 8.83
C PHE A 59 -9.34 -3.12 8.75
N SER A 60 -8.55 -3.71 9.67
CA SER A 60 -8.39 -5.17 9.69
C SER A 60 -9.67 -5.85 10.16
N GLY A 61 -10.25 -6.72 9.32
CA GLY A 61 -11.46 -7.48 9.64
C GLY A 61 -12.78 -6.91 9.10
N THR A 62 -12.76 -5.75 8.42
CA THR A 62 -13.95 -5.19 7.74
C THR A 62 -14.07 -5.65 6.27
N GLY A 63 -13.32 -6.69 5.86
CA GLY A 63 -13.33 -7.22 4.49
C GLY A 63 -14.01 -8.58 4.39
N GLN A 64 -15.12 -8.65 3.65
CA GLN A 64 -15.72 -9.91 3.20
C GLN A 64 -14.77 -10.60 2.19
N PRO A 65 -14.82 -11.94 2.04
CA PRO A 65 -14.01 -12.64 1.03
C PRO A 65 -14.41 -12.22 -0.40
N GLY A 66 -13.50 -11.51 -1.09
CA GLY A 66 -13.62 -11.20 -2.51
C GLY A 66 -12.56 -10.32 -3.18
N PRO A 67 -12.51 -10.14 -4.54
CA PRO A 67 -11.48 -9.33 -5.20
C PRO A 67 -11.64 -7.83 -4.94
N GLY A 68 -12.74 -7.43 -4.31
CA GLY A 68 -12.81 -6.34 -3.35
C GLY A 68 -13.53 -6.86 -2.11
N ILE A 69 -13.62 -6.05 -1.05
CA ILE A 69 -14.16 -6.40 0.28
C ILE A 69 -15.59 -7.01 0.34
N THR A 70 -16.20 -7.47 -0.77
CA THR A 70 -17.53 -8.12 -0.90
C THR A 70 -17.77 -9.16 -2.03
N GLU A 71 -16.84 -9.63 -2.88
CA GLU A 71 -17.23 -10.51 -4.02
C GLU A 71 -16.52 -11.87 -4.15
N THR A 72 -17.20 -13.01 -4.22
CA THR A 72 -16.57 -14.17 -4.90
C THR A 72 -16.58 -13.89 -6.40
N ALA A 73 -15.44 -13.96 -7.11
CA ALA A 73 -15.43 -13.94 -8.57
C ALA A 73 -16.37 -15.04 -9.06
N GLY A 74 -17.55 -14.65 -9.57
CA GLY A 74 -18.64 -15.56 -9.86
C GLY A 74 -18.19 -16.67 -10.78
N SER A 75 -18.19 -17.90 -10.28
CA SER A 75 -18.17 -19.10 -11.12
C SER A 75 -19.49 -19.13 -11.89
N ARG A 76 -19.51 -18.61 -13.12
CA ARG A 76 -20.59 -18.91 -14.06
C ARG A 76 -20.47 -20.40 -14.42
N PRO A 77 -21.44 -21.28 -14.10
CA PRO A 77 -21.47 -22.60 -14.71
C PRO A 77 -21.71 -22.41 -16.21
N ILE A 78 -20.80 -22.96 -17.00
CA ILE A 78 -20.91 -23.02 -18.46
C ILE A 78 -21.90 -24.15 -18.76
N GLY A 79 -23.16 -23.81 -19.01
CA GLY A 79 -24.16 -24.73 -19.56
C GLY A 79 -25.40 -24.94 -18.70
N ALA A 80 -26.52 -24.41 -19.19
CA ALA A 80 -27.83 -25.05 -19.25
C ALA A 80 -28.68 -24.28 -20.28
#